data_AF-A0A2E2WKD1-F1
#
_entry.id   AF-A0A2E2WKD1-F1
#
_cell.length_a   1.000
_cell.length_b   1.000
_cell.length_c   1.000
_cell.angle_alpha   90.00
_cell.angle_beta   90.00
_cell.angle_gamma   90.00
#
_symmetry.space_group_name_H-M   'P 1'
#
loop_
_entity.id
_entity.type
_entity.pdbx_description
1 polymer ?
#
loop_
_entity_poly.entity_id
_entity_poly.type
_entity_poly.pdbx_seq_one_letter_code
_entity_poly.pdbx_strand_id
1 'polypeptide(L)'
;MKGTKFSHAYLLLVLVFVIVTGVLVQSTHVLRADDDTLWLYYISAKLNDLNTANDYEQELIDLLKNNEANEESIARFELRKDYNMNYILPEAIWYSVIKLWPEKPTIENYAVYLSKIIPFMILLTTAIPWIFFLLFLFKKKDHHMLLSVTIGLTLIAVMTALPYVTGYTPKVYLTGYIYNIEEFIRNTLLFIFTPGPAFSIFGTTPRNYFTVLTLLLFLMRWKGEHKIAYLLLIPLYTIHLSFALILNLMLLGLDYFSRQPIFKNGRLIAFNALTLTYGLINESLWQYVSSSLSFQIAGLSCFVLFLLLLWRFNPDPVLNKIPFIKLLKNQKEPLSDIILFSIAWSAILVIVIFYLQLTNMDQMQAKYFWAQLNGRALSFFQPVIIIGLIYISLKNVKKTKKVVMGTLLLLLLWGVAFNFSLNKKPLPFDKMTEDIKLIDANLSAGAQAELNIRDRFILSEQLVYYALGQMMTLDSNRMDTIKETARMP
;
A
#
# COMPACT_ATOMS: atom_id res chain seq x y z
N MET A 1 -25.13 13.76 32.42
CA MET A 1 -24.49 14.18 31.15
C MET A 1 -25.55 14.36 30.05
N LYS A 2 -26.09 15.57 29.87
CA LYS A 2 -26.97 15.94 28.74
C LYS A 2 -26.35 17.16 28.03
N GLY A 3 -25.22 16.95 27.36
CA GLY A 3 -24.54 17.98 26.57
C GLY A 3 -24.29 17.42 25.19
N THR A 4 -24.98 17.98 24.18
CA THR A 4 -24.80 17.81 22.73
C THR A 4 -23.94 16.60 22.34
N LYS A 5 -24.51 15.39 22.45
CA LYS A 5 -23.92 14.23 21.79
C LYS A 5 -24.14 14.45 20.30
N PHE A 6 -23.08 14.68 19.54
CA PHE A 6 -23.17 14.49 18.09
C PHE A 6 -23.77 13.11 17.85
N SER A 7 -24.84 13.05 17.07
CA SER A 7 -25.45 11.77 16.77
C SER A 7 -24.38 10.90 16.09
N HIS A 8 -24.32 9.63 16.45
CA HIS A 8 -23.38 8.69 15.84
C HIS A 8 -23.50 8.70 14.30
N ALA A 9 -24.73 8.88 13.80
CA ALA A 9 -25.04 9.07 12.39
C ALA A 9 -24.36 10.32 11.79
N TYR A 10 -24.39 11.47 12.47
CA TYR A 10 -23.73 12.68 11.98
C TYR A 10 -22.21 12.48 11.83
N LEU A 11 -21.55 11.88 12.83
CA LEU A 11 -20.12 11.60 12.74
C LEU A 11 -19.78 10.62 11.60
N LEU A 12 -20.63 9.62 11.37
CA LEU A 12 -20.47 8.73 10.22
C LEU A 12 -20.65 9.46 8.89
N LEU A 13 -21.62 10.36 8.77
CA LEU A 13 -21.81 11.16 7.57
C LEU A 13 -20.60 12.07 7.29
N VAL A 14 -20.08 12.75 8.32
CA VAL A 14 -18.86 13.55 8.21
C VAL A 14 -17.68 12.68 7.79
N LEU A 15 -17.54 11.50 8.38
CA LEU A 15 -16.49 10.55 8.03
C LEU A 15 -16.61 10.09 6.57
N VAL A 16 -17.81 9.74 6.10
CA VAL A 16 -18.06 9.38 4.69
C VAL A 16 -17.69 10.54 3.77
N PHE A 17 -18.09 11.77 4.12
CA PHE A 17 -17.70 12.95 3.35
C PHE A 17 -16.18 13.10 3.24
N VAL A 18 -15.45 12.97 4.34
CA VAL A 18 -13.98 13.04 4.36
C VAL A 18 -13.34 11.92 3.53
N ILE A 19 -13.86 10.69 3.61
CA ILE A 19 -13.36 9.57 2.81
C ILE A 19 -13.57 9.83 1.32
N VAL A 20 -14.80 10.17 0.90
CA VAL A 20 -15.14 10.38 -0.51
C VAL A 20 -14.33 11.54 -1.09
N THR A 21 -14.27 12.67 -0.38
CA THR A 21 -13.53 13.84 -0.85
C THR A 21 -12.01 13.60 -0.82
N GLY A 22 -11.50 12.87 0.17
CA GLY A 22 -10.08 12.52 0.26
C GLY A 22 -9.64 11.60 -0.88
N VAL A 23 -10.43 10.56 -1.16
CA VAL A 23 -10.21 9.68 -2.32
C VAL A 23 -10.29 10.48 -3.61
N LEU A 24 -11.29 11.35 -3.78
CA LEU A 24 -11.41 12.18 -4.99
C LEU A 24 -10.17 13.07 -5.21
N VAL A 25 -9.69 13.75 -4.17
CA VAL A 25 -8.45 14.55 -4.27
C VAL A 25 -7.30 13.68 -4.72
N GLN A 26 -7.07 12.52 -4.10
CA GLN A 26 -6.00 11.62 -4.52
C GLN A 26 -6.18 11.14 -5.96
N SER A 27 -7.36 10.68 -6.33
CA SER A 27 -7.65 10.23 -7.69
C SER A 27 -7.39 11.33 -8.73
N THR A 28 -7.71 12.61 -8.45
CA THR A 28 -7.45 13.69 -9.44
C THR A 28 -5.98 13.93 -9.75
N HIS A 29 -5.07 13.53 -8.85
CA HIS A 29 -3.63 13.73 -9.06
C HIS A 29 -2.93 12.47 -9.56
N VAL A 30 -3.49 11.30 -9.27
CA VAL A 30 -2.80 10.00 -9.40
C VAL A 30 -3.48 9.06 -10.38
N LEU A 31 -4.80 9.15 -10.54
CA LEU A 31 -5.52 8.25 -11.43
C LEU A 31 -5.15 8.60 -12.87
N ARG A 32 -4.26 7.80 -13.43
CA ARG A 32 -3.71 7.95 -14.78
C ARG A 32 -3.53 6.58 -15.40
N ALA A 33 -3.36 6.56 -16.71
CA ALA A 33 -2.95 5.36 -17.43
C ALA A 33 -1.45 5.11 -17.24
N ASP A 34 -1.05 4.99 -15.98
CA ASP A 34 0.33 4.80 -15.56
C ASP A 34 0.71 3.32 -15.47
N ASP A 35 1.99 3.08 -15.25
CA ASP A 35 2.58 1.74 -15.22
C ASP A 35 1.87 0.80 -14.22
N ASP A 36 1.61 1.24 -12.99
CA ASP A 36 0.98 0.38 -11.97
C ASP A 36 -0.47 0.03 -12.32
N THR A 37 -1.23 0.98 -12.88
CA THR A 37 -2.63 0.78 -13.25
C THR A 37 -2.77 -0.15 -14.45
N LEU A 38 -1.96 0.09 -15.49
CA LEU A 38 -1.96 -0.74 -16.70
C LEU A 38 -1.40 -2.14 -16.43
N TRP A 39 -0.39 -2.25 -15.57
CA TRP A 39 0.12 -3.53 -15.11
C TRP A 39 -0.93 -4.34 -14.37
N LEU A 40 -1.65 -3.74 -13.42
CA LEU A 40 -2.71 -4.44 -12.69
C LEU A 40 -3.85 -4.89 -13.62
N TYR A 41 -4.16 -4.10 -14.64
CA TYR A 41 -5.10 -4.50 -15.69
C TYR A 41 -4.58 -5.70 -16.50
N TYR A 42 -3.34 -5.61 -16.98
CA TYR A 42 -2.70 -6.65 -17.78
C TYR A 42 -2.64 -8.00 -17.06
N ILE A 43 -2.12 -8.04 -15.83
CA ILE A 43 -2.01 -9.29 -15.05
C ILE A 43 -3.39 -9.89 -14.74
N SER A 44 -4.40 -9.05 -14.54
CA SER A 44 -5.78 -9.51 -14.34
C SER A 44 -6.39 -10.07 -15.62
N ALA A 45 -6.10 -9.47 -16.78
CA ALA A 45 -6.59 -9.92 -18.07
C ALA A 45 -5.90 -11.22 -18.54
N LYS A 46 -4.61 -11.37 -18.21
CA LYS A 46 -3.80 -12.56 -18.46
C LYS A 46 -4.42 -13.84 -17.87
N LEU A 47 -5.23 -13.73 -16.81
CA LEU A 47 -5.99 -14.86 -16.26
C LEU A 47 -7.03 -15.46 -17.23
N ASN A 48 -7.36 -14.78 -18.34
CA ASN A 48 -8.21 -15.37 -19.40
C ASN A 48 -7.46 -16.37 -20.29
N ASP A 49 -6.15 -16.17 -20.50
CA ASP A 49 -5.30 -17.04 -21.32
C ASP A 49 -3.84 -16.93 -20.86
N LEU A 50 -3.51 -17.72 -19.83
CA LEU A 50 -2.20 -17.68 -19.17
C LEU A 50 -1.06 -18.08 -20.10
N ASN A 51 -1.27 -19.08 -20.95
CA ASN A 51 -0.20 -19.64 -21.78
C ASN A 51 0.24 -18.61 -22.82
N THR A 52 -0.73 -18.07 -23.57
CA THR A 52 -0.41 -17.08 -24.61
C THR A 52 0.15 -15.78 -24.02
N ALA A 53 -0.32 -15.34 -22.84
CA ALA A 53 0.29 -14.19 -22.16
C ALA A 53 1.76 -14.45 -21.74
N ASN A 54 2.06 -15.65 -21.24
CA ASN A 54 3.44 -16.03 -20.89
C ASN A 54 4.34 -16.08 -22.14
N ASP A 55 3.82 -16.59 -23.26
CA ASP A 55 4.55 -16.62 -24.53
C ASP A 55 4.91 -15.20 -24.99
N TYR A 56 3.97 -14.25 -24.93
CA TYR A 56 4.23 -12.84 -25.26
C TYR A 56 5.24 -12.17 -24.33
N GLU A 57 5.17 -12.43 -23.03
CA GLU A 57 6.15 -11.91 -22.07
C GLU A 57 7.55 -12.43 -22.36
N GLN A 58 7.68 -13.71 -22.70
CA GLN A 58 8.97 -14.31 -23.04
C GLN A 58 9.51 -13.77 -24.37
N GLU A 59 8.66 -13.67 -25.40
CA GLU A 59 9.03 -13.07 -26.69
C GLU A 59 9.50 -11.63 -26.52
N LEU A 60 8.85 -10.85 -25.64
CA LEU A 60 9.30 -9.50 -25.32
C LEU A 60 10.63 -9.50 -24.58
N ILE A 61 10.83 -10.36 -23.58
CA ILE A 61 12.13 -10.48 -22.89
C ILE A 61 13.26 -10.80 -23.88
N ASP A 62 13.01 -11.74 -24.79
CA ASP A 62 13.98 -12.14 -25.79
C ASP A 62 14.24 -10.99 -26.79
N LEU A 63 13.19 -10.28 -27.21
CA LEU A 63 13.31 -9.09 -28.06
C LEU A 63 14.14 -8.00 -27.37
N LEU A 64 13.92 -7.74 -26.07
CA LEU A 64 14.67 -6.75 -25.30
C LEU A 64 16.14 -7.12 -25.20
N LYS A 65 16.43 -8.38 -24.87
CA LYS A 65 17.80 -8.91 -24.82
C LYS A 65 18.50 -8.82 -26.18
N ASN A 66 17.81 -9.18 -27.26
CA ASN A 66 18.33 -9.12 -28.62
C ASN A 66 18.56 -7.68 -29.13
N ASN A 67 17.86 -6.69 -28.57
CA ASN A 67 18.03 -5.28 -28.91
C ASN A 67 18.97 -4.52 -27.94
N GLU A 68 19.72 -5.24 -27.11
CA GLU A 68 20.65 -4.68 -26.12
C GLU A 68 19.97 -3.68 -25.18
N ALA A 69 18.75 -4.02 -24.72
CA ALA A 69 18.07 -3.26 -23.68
C ALA A 69 18.90 -3.21 -22.39
N ASN A 70 18.77 -2.12 -21.64
CA ASN A 70 19.34 -1.95 -20.31
C ASN A 70 18.90 -3.09 -19.37
N GLU A 71 19.87 -3.64 -18.63
CA GLU A 71 19.65 -4.69 -17.64
C GLU A 71 18.63 -4.29 -16.56
N GLU A 72 18.57 -3.01 -16.15
CA GLU A 72 17.58 -2.51 -15.18
C GLU A 72 16.14 -2.64 -15.74
N SER A 73 15.94 -2.31 -17.02
CA SER A 73 14.65 -2.41 -17.69
C SER A 73 14.18 -3.86 -17.81
N ILE A 74 15.08 -4.76 -18.18
CA ILE A 74 14.81 -6.21 -18.27
C ILE A 74 14.47 -6.76 -16.87
N ALA A 75 15.31 -6.48 -15.87
CA ALA A 75 15.11 -6.97 -14.51
C ALA A 75 13.80 -6.45 -13.89
N ARG A 76 13.40 -5.22 -14.20
CA ARG A 76 12.12 -4.67 -13.76
C ARG A 76 10.93 -5.35 -14.43
N PHE A 77 11.04 -5.66 -15.71
CA PHE A 77 10.02 -6.41 -16.42
C PHE A 77 9.85 -7.83 -15.82
N GLU A 78 10.96 -8.53 -15.62
CA GLU A 78 11.00 -9.84 -14.98
C GLU A 78 10.39 -9.80 -13.56
N LEU A 79 10.70 -8.76 -12.78
CA LEU A 79 10.08 -8.47 -11.49
C LEU A 79 8.54 -8.39 -11.57
N ARG A 80 8.01 -7.61 -12.50
CA ARG A 80 6.58 -7.38 -12.66
C ARG A 80 5.83 -8.61 -13.17
N LYS A 81 6.48 -9.41 -14.01
CA LYS A 81 5.99 -10.72 -14.44
C LYS A 81 5.77 -11.65 -13.25
N ASP A 82 6.71 -11.67 -12.32
CA ASP A 82 6.71 -12.58 -11.16
C ASP A 82 5.95 -12.02 -9.94
N TYR A 83 5.31 -10.85 -10.07
CA TYR A 83 4.62 -10.15 -8.98
C TYR A 83 3.11 -10.43 -8.87
N ASN A 84 2.58 -11.33 -9.71
CA ASN A 84 1.16 -11.71 -9.73
C ASN A 84 0.65 -12.30 -8.39
N MET A 85 1.51 -12.96 -7.62
CA MET A 85 1.10 -13.50 -6.32
C MET A 85 1.00 -12.44 -5.21
N ASN A 86 1.41 -11.19 -5.47
CA ASN A 86 1.42 -10.13 -4.46
C ASN A 86 0.04 -9.46 -4.31
N TYR A 87 -0.85 -9.51 -5.32
CA TYR A 87 -2.12 -8.76 -5.34
C TYR A 87 -3.34 -9.61 -5.75
N ILE A 88 -3.39 -10.86 -5.29
CA ILE A 88 -4.42 -11.86 -5.63
C ILE A 88 -5.85 -11.32 -5.56
N LEU A 89 -6.24 -10.58 -4.50
CA LEU A 89 -7.60 -10.09 -4.35
C LEU A 89 -7.93 -8.94 -5.33
N PRO A 90 -7.11 -7.87 -5.44
CA PRO A 90 -7.25 -6.90 -6.53
C PRO A 90 -7.37 -7.56 -7.90
N GLU A 91 -6.48 -8.49 -8.24
CA GLU A 91 -6.49 -9.21 -9.52
C GLU A 91 -7.76 -10.01 -9.74
N ALA A 92 -8.23 -10.76 -8.73
CA ALA A 92 -9.46 -11.53 -8.81
C ALA A 92 -10.69 -10.64 -9.01
N ILE A 93 -10.74 -9.48 -8.35
CA ILE A 93 -11.81 -8.49 -8.55
C ILE A 93 -11.75 -7.95 -9.97
N TRP A 94 -10.58 -7.53 -10.45
CA TRP A 94 -10.40 -6.95 -11.77
C TRP A 94 -10.73 -7.98 -12.87
N TYR A 95 -10.23 -9.21 -12.75
CA TYR A 95 -10.59 -10.32 -13.63
C TYR A 95 -12.11 -10.57 -13.68
N SER A 96 -12.77 -10.57 -12.53
CA SER A 96 -14.22 -10.73 -12.45
C SER A 96 -14.93 -9.60 -13.20
N VAL A 97 -14.46 -8.36 -13.06
CA VAL A 97 -14.99 -7.21 -13.81
C VAL A 97 -14.77 -7.39 -15.31
N ILE A 98 -13.56 -7.76 -15.78
CA ILE A 98 -13.27 -8.01 -17.21
C ILE A 98 -14.24 -9.04 -17.79
N LYS A 99 -14.42 -10.15 -17.07
CA LYS A 99 -15.25 -11.27 -17.52
C LYS A 99 -16.73 -10.89 -17.64
N LEU A 100 -17.23 -10.14 -16.66
CA LEU A 100 -18.63 -9.72 -16.55
C LEU A 100 -18.95 -8.42 -17.30
N TRP A 101 -17.93 -7.70 -17.80
CA TRP A 101 -18.15 -6.46 -18.53
C TRP A 101 -18.92 -6.73 -19.83
N PRO A 102 -19.98 -5.95 -20.11
CA PRO A 102 -20.89 -6.23 -21.23
C PRO A 102 -20.25 -5.96 -22.60
N GLU A 103 -19.40 -4.94 -22.69
CA GLU A 103 -18.68 -4.59 -23.92
C GLU A 103 -17.45 -5.49 -24.05
N LYS A 104 -17.20 -6.06 -25.23
CA LYS A 104 -15.93 -6.76 -25.51
C LYS A 104 -14.97 -5.82 -26.23
N PRO A 105 -13.67 -5.84 -25.85
CA PRO A 105 -12.67 -5.05 -26.53
C PRO A 105 -12.51 -5.52 -27.98
N THR A 106 -12.44 -4.57 -28.92
CA THR A 106 -11.94 -4.70 -30.29
C THR A 106 -10.77 -3.73 -30.45
N ILE A 107 -9.97 -3.88 -31.51
CA ILE A 107 -8.84 -2.97 -31.77
C ILE A 107 -9.33 -1.52 -31.85
N GLU A 108 -10.46 -1.27 -32.51
CA GLU A 108 -11.00 0.06 -32.77
C GLU A 108 -11.63 0.72 -31.54
N ASN A 109 -12.14 -0.07 -30.59
CA ASN A 109 -12.84 0.44 -29.41
C ASN A 109 -12.01 0.34 -28.12
N TYR A 110 -10.78 -0.17 -28.19
CA TYR A 110 -10.01 -0.60 -27.04
C TYR A 110 -9.73 0.53 -26.04
N ALA A 111 -9.28 1.69 -26.55
CA ALA A 111 -9.04 2.88 -25.73
C ALA A 111 -10.31 3.33 -24.98
N VAL A 112 -11.45 3.32 -25.67
CA VAL A 112 -12.76 3.66 -25.08
C VAL A 112 -13.17 2.62 -24.04
N TYR A 113 -12.98 1.33 -24.33
CA TYR A 113 -13.25 0.25 -23.39
C TYR A 113 -12.45 0.42 -22.09
N LEU A 114 -11.14 0.69 -22.19
CA LEU A 114 -10.27 0.87 -21.01
C LEU A 114 -10.62 2.10 -20.20
N SER A 115 -10.98 3.20 -20.88
CA SER A 115 -11.39 4.45 -20.24
C SER A 115 -12.64 4.30 -19.37
N LYS A 116 -13.46 3.27 -19.62
CA LYS A 116 -14.62 2.94 -18.78
C LYS A 116 -14.27 1.91 -17.72
N ILE A 117 -13.59 0.83 -18.10
CA ILE A 117 -13.48 -0.35 -17.24
C ILE A 117 -12.48 -0.17 -16.10
N ILE A 118 -11.31 0.45 -16.34
CA ILE A 118 -10.27 0.63 -15.33
C ILE A 118 -10.77 1.53 -14.18
N PRO A 119 -11.35 2.71 -14.45
CA PRO A 119 -12.08 3.49 -13.45
C PRO A 119 -13.03 2.70 -12.57
N PHE A 120 -13.85 1.84 -13.19
CA PHE A 120 -14.82 1.04 -12.47
C PHE A 120 -14.14 -0.01 -11.57
N MET A 121 -13.11 -0.68 -12.07
CA MET A 121 -12.32 -1.62 -11.28
C MET A 121 -11.69 -0.95 -10.06
N ILE A 122 -11.07 0.22 -10.25
CA ILE A 122 -10.44 0.99 -9.18
C ILE A 122 -11.48 1.44 -8.15
N LEU A 123 -12.63 1.94 -8.60
CA LEU A 123 -13.74 2.31 -7.72
C LEU A 123 -14.16 1.12 -6.87
N LEU A 124 -14.35 -0.05 -7.47
CA LEU A 124 -14.79 -1.27 -6.79
C LEU A 124 -13.75 -1.72 -5.75
N THR A 125 -12.46 -1.82 -6.13
CA THR A 125 -11.40 -2.24 -5.21
C THR A 125 -11.15 -1.22 -4.10
N THR A 126 -11.37 0.07 -4.34
CA THR A 126 -11.27 1.12 -3.31
C THR A 126 -12.48 1.08 -2.36
N ALA A 127 -13.69 0.89 -2.89
CA ALA A 127 -14.92 0.94 -2.10
C ALA A 127 -15.02 -0.19 -1.08
N ILE A 128 -14.60 -1.42 -1.45
CA ILE A 128 -14.74 -2.61 -0.60
C ILE A 128 -14.08 -2.44 0.78
N PRO A 129 -12.77 -2.11 0.91
CA PRO A 129 -12.12 -1.86 2.20
C PRO A 129 -12.81 -0.78 3.04
N TRP A 130 -13.20 0.33 2.41
CA TRP A 130 -13.88 1.44 3.10
C TRP A 130 -15.26 1.05 3.61
N ILE A 131 -16.02 0.26 2.85
CA ILE A 131 -17.31 -0.29 3.30
C ILE A 131 -17.11 -1.17 4.54
N PHE A 132 -16.16 -2.11 4.51
CA PHE A 132 -15.85 -2.94 5.69
C PHE A 132 -15.44 -2.11 6.91
N PHE A 133 -14.63 -1.07 6.70
CA PHE A 133 -14.21 -0.13 7.74
C PHE A 133 -15.40 0.62 8.36
N LEU A 134 -16.29 1.17 7.54
CA LEU A 134 -17.48 1.91 7.98
C LEU A 134 -18.49 1.00 8.69
N LEU A 135 -18.72 -0.20 8.18
CA LEU A 135 -19.61 -1.20 8.80
C LEU A 135 -19.11 -1.58 10.20
N PHE A 136 -17.80 -1.74 10.38
CA PHE A 136 -17.22 -1.97 11.70
C PHE A 136 -17.50 -0.83 12.67
N LEU A 137 -17.21 0.42 12.26
CA LEU A 137 -17.43 1.60 13.11
C LEU A 137 -18.91 1.77 13.50
N PHE A 138 -19.81 1.59 12.53
CA PHE A 138 -21.26 1.62 12.75
C PHE A 138 -21.69 0.54 13.76
N LYS A 139 -21.18 -0.70 13.63
CA LYS A 139 -21.51 -1.81 14.52
C LYS A 139 -21.00 -1.61 15.94
N LYS A 140 -19.80 -1.05 16.12
CA LYS A 140 -19.19 -0.90 17.46
C LYS A 140 -19.85 0.15 18.35
N LYS A 141 -20.52 1.15 17.76
CA LYS A 141 -21.20 2.23 18.50
C LYS A 141 -20.33 2.93 19.55
N ASP A 142 -19.00 2.87 19.42
CA ASP A 142 -18.09 3.62 20.29
C ASP A 142 -17.88 5.03 19.74
N HIS A 143 -18.46 5.99 20.46
CA HIS A 143 -18.38 7.40 20.11
C HIS A 143 -16.94 7.96 20.16
N HIS A 144 -16.12 7.54 21.13
CA HIS A 144 -14.75 8.05 21.24
C HIS A 144 -13.89 7.54 20.09
N MET A 145 -14.03 6.26 19.73
CA MET A 145 -13.35 5.68 18.59
C MET A 145 -13.77 6.35 17.29
N LEU A 146 -15.07 6.46 17.02
CA LEU A 146 -15.58 7.10 15.81
C LEU A 146 -15.12 8.57 15.70
N LEU A 147 -15.18 9.32 16.80
CA LEU A 147 -14.70 10.71 16.83
C LEU A 147 -13.20 10.81 16.56
N SER A 148 -12.40 9.90 17.11
CA SER A 148 -10.94 9.85 16.90
C SER A 148 -10.60 9.55 15.45
N VAL A 149 -11.29 8.58 14.85
CA VAL A 149 -11.15 8.23 13.44
C VAL A 149 -11.55 9.40 12.56
N THR A 150 -12.67 10.07 12.86
CA THR A 150 -13.14 11.21 12.07
C THR A 150 -12.13 12.35 12.08
N ILE A 151 -11.66 12.74 13.28
CA ILE A 151 -10.64 13.80 13.43
C ILE A 151 -9.33 13.40 12.76
N GLY A 152 -8.86 12.17 12.98
CA GLY A 152 -7.59 11.69 12.44
C GLY A 152 -7.60 11.58 10.93
N LEU A 153 -8.66 11.04 10.32
CA LEU A 153 -8.77 10.98 8.87
C LEU A 153 -8.96 12.37 8.25
N THR A 154 -9.65 13.31 8.93
CA THR A 154 -9.72 14.70 8.46
C THR A 154 -8.33 15.35 8.47
N LEU A 155 -7.55 15.13 9.53
CA LEU A 155 -6.17 15.62 9.62
C LEU A 155 -5.29 15.01 8.52
N ILE A 156 -5.39 13.70 8.30
CA ILE A 156 -4.66 13.00 7.24
C ILE A 156 -5.08 13.50 5.85
N ALA A 157 -6.36 13.84 5.66
CA ALA A 157 -6.86 14.39 4.41
C ALA A 157 -6.24 15.76 4.12
N VAL A 158 -6.23 16.67 5.11
CA VAL A 158 -5.53 17.97 5.01
C VAL A 158 -4.06 17.77 4.66
N MET A 159 -3.37 16.90 5.41
CA MET A 159 -1.97 16.52 5.18
C MET A 159 -1.71 16.01 3.76
N THR A 160 -2.57 15.13 3.28
CA THR A 160 -2.48 14.51 1.96
C THR A 160 -2.70 15.52 0.82
N ALA A 161 -3.43 16.61 1.07
CA ALA A 161 -3.64 17.68 0.10
C ALA A 161 -2.48 18.69 0.04
N LEU A 162 -1.68 18.82 1.12
CA LEU A 162 -0.60 19.82 1.21
C LEU A 162 0.42 19.76 0.06
N PRO A 163 0.92 18.58 -0.39
CA PRO A 163 1.85 18.51 -1.52
C PRO A 163 1.35 19.20 -2.79
N TYR A 164 0.04 19.17 -3.04
CA TYR A 164 -0.55 19.79 -4.22
C TYR A 164 -0.72 21.31 -4.06
N VAL A 165 -0.73 21.80 -2.82
CA VAL A 165 -0.75 23.22 -2.50
C VAL A 165 0.66 23.80 -2.55
N THR A 166 1.66 23.07 -2.03
CA THR A 166 3.04 23.54 -1.88
C THR A 166 3.94 23.20 -3.08
N GLY A 167 3.53 22.26 -3.93
CA GLY A 167 4.34 21.75 -5.04
C GLY A 167 5.45 20.80 -4.62
N TYR A 168 5.48 20.36 -3.35
CA TYR A 168 6.53 19.46 -2.83
C TYR A 168 5.96 18.08 -2.49
N THR A 169 6.44 17.05 -3.18
CA THR A 169 6.13 15.65 -2.89
C THR A 169 7.37 14.98 -2.29
N PRO A 170 7.34 14.50 -1.03
CA PRO A 170 8.48 13.82 -0.45
C PRO A 170 8.78 12.52 -1.20
N LYS A 171 10.08 12.23 -1.37
CA LYS A 171 10.54 10.99 -2.00
C LYS A 171 10.31 9.81 -1.04
N VAL A 172 9.90 8.69 -1.62
CA VAL A 172 9.66 7.40 -0.92
C VAL A 172 10.97 6.79 -0.42
N TYR A 173 12.07 7.11 -1.11
CA TYR A 173 13.41 6.76 -0.69
C TYR A 173 13.74 7.54 0.58
N LEU A 174 13.35 6.98 1.73
CA LEU A 174 13.99 7.27 3.00
C LEU A 174 15.38 6.62 2.87
N THR A 175 16.25 7.31 2.13
CA THR A 175 17.49 6.76 1.60
C THR A 175 18.27 6.10 2.72
N GLY A 176 18.42 4.78 2.64
CA GLY A 176 19.40 4.10 3.51
C GLY A 176 20.83 4.55 3.21
N TYR A 177 21.04 5.22 2.07
CA TYR A 177 22.20 6.06 1.85
C TYR A 177 22.01 7.45 2.46
N ILE A 178 22.60 7.69 3.63
CA ILE A 178 22.68 9.03 4.21
C ILE A 178 23.82 9.77 3.51
N TYR A 179 23.54 10.35 2.34
CA TYR A 179 24.47 11.29 1.72
C TYR A 179 24.41 12.66 2.40
N ASN A 180 23.24 13.04 2.92
CA ASN A 180 23.00 14.28 3.64
C ASN A 180 21.98 14.03 4.77
N ILE A 181 22.41 14.23 6.02
CA ILE A 181 21.57 14.01 7.21
C ILE A 181 20.39 14.99 7.29
N GLU A 182 20.56 16.24 6.84
CA GLU A 182 19.51 17.25 6.84
C GLU A 182 18.40 16.85 5.86
N GLU A 183 18.77 16.47 4.63
CA GLU A 183 17.82 16.00 3.63
C GLU A 183 17.11 14.72 4.08
N PHE A 184 17.84 13.80 4.71
CA PHE A 184 17.27 12.57 5.27
C PHE A 184 16.22 12.86 6.35
N ILE A 185 16.54 13.73 7.32
CA ILE A 185 15.60 14.13 8.39
C ILE A 185 14.40 14.85 7.78
N ARG A 186 14.64 15.81 6.88
CA ARG A 186 13.59 16.57 6.19
C ARG A 186 12.64 15.64 5.43
N ASN A 187 13.16 14.72 4.62
CA ASN A 187 12.36 13.76 3.87
C ASN A 187 11.60 12.81 4.79
N THR A 188 12.22 12.35 5.88
CA THR A 188 11.54 11.50 6.87
C THR A 188 10.36 12.22 7.51
N LEU A 189 10.56 13.45 7.99
CA LEU A 189 9.49 14.24 8.60
C LEU A 189 8.39 14.57 7.59
N LEU A 190 8.76 14.99 6.37
CA LEU A 190 7.80 15.29 5.32
C LEU A 190 7.03 14.05 4.88
N PHE A 191 7.65 12.87 4.83
CA PHE A 191 6.93 11.63 4.53
C PHE A 191 5.92 11.27 5.63
N ILE A 192 6.25 11.50 6.91
CA ILE A 192 5.31 11.31 8.03
C ILE A 192 4.10 12.25 7.92
N PHE A 193 4.29 13.49 7.48
CA PHE A 193 3.22 14.48 7.46
C PHE A 193 2.50 14.59 6.12
N THR A 194 3.14 14.21 5.03
CA THR A 194 2.64 14.41 3.67
C THR A 194 3.04 13.22 2.81
N PRO A 195 2.58 11.99 3.14
CA PRO A 195 2.97 10.82 2.36
C PRO A 195 2.57 11.02 0.90
N GLY A 196 3.44 10.59 -0.01
CA GLY A 196 3.14 10.60 -1.43
C GLY A 196 1.84 9.81 -1.71
N PRO A 197 1.19 10.06 -2.85
CA PRO A 197 -0.15 9.54 -3.09
C PRO A 197 -0.28 8.01 -3.01
N ALA A 198 0.72 7.29 -3.50
CA ALA A 198 0.82 5.82 -3.40
C ALA A 198 0.92 5.28 -1.96
N PHE A 199 1.10 6.16 -0.96
CA PHE A 199 1.27 5.86 0.46
C PHE A 199 0.21 6.53 1.35
N SER A 200 -0.74 7.28 0.78
CA SER A 200 -1.85 7.86 1.52
C SER A 200 -2.95 6.82 1.77
N ILE A 201 -3.64 6.86 2.91
CA ILE A 201 -4.82 5.99 3.13
C ILE A 201 -5.96 6.24 2.11
N PHE A 202 -5.95 7.40 1.45
CA PHE A 202 -6.95 7.79 0.45
C PHE A 202 -6.58 7.44 -0.99
N GLY A 203 -5.41 6.83 -1.24
CA GLY A 203 -5.00 6.45 -2.59
C GLY A 203 -5.79 5.27 -3.17
N THR A 204 -5.53 4.97 -4.45
CA THR A 204 -6.26 3.99 -5.27
C THR A 204 -5.44 2.76 -5.66
N THR A 205 -4.32 2.52 -4.99
CA THR A 205 -3.48 1.34 -5.22
C THR A 205 -3.77 0.28 -4.15
N PRO A 206 -3.41 -1.00 -4.39
CA PRO A 206 -3.53 -2.04 -3.37
C PRO A 206 -2.88 -1.72 -2.02
N ARG A 207 -1.80 -0.93 -1.99
CA ARG A 207 -1.16 -0.44 -0.75
C ARG A 207 -2.09 0.42 0.09
N ASN A 208 -2.93 1.23 -0.56
CA ASN A 208 -3.86 2.12 0.12
C ASN A 208 -5.02 1.30 0.73
N TYR A 209 -5.52 0.30 -0.02
CA TYR A 209 -6.54 -0.64 0.45
C TYR A 209 -6.06 -1.44 1.67
N PHE A 210 -4.81 -1.91 1.61
CA PHE A 210 -4.12 -2.57 2.71
C PHE A 210 -4.05 -1.65 3.95
N THR A 211 -3.77 -0.37 3.75
CA THR A 211 -3.67 0.62 4.84
C THR A 211 -5.02 0.83 5.54
N VAL A 212 -6.12 0.90 4.80
CA VAL A 212 -7.49 0.99 5.36
C VAL A 212 -7.79 -0.22 6.24
N LEU A 213 -7.51 -1.44 5.77
CA LEU A 213 -7.74 -2.66 6.53
C LEU A 213 -6.74 -2.83 7.69
N THR A 214 -5.53 -2.30 7.58
CA THR A 214 -4.57 -2.26 8.70
C THR A 214 -5.08 -1.35 9.82
N LEU A 215 -5.63 -0.18 9.47
CA LEU A 215 -6.29 0.67 10.45
C LEU A 215 -7.47 -0.06 11.12
N LEU A 216 -8.31 -0.74 10.33
CA LEU A 216 -9.40 -1.57 10.85
C LEU A 216 -8.89 -2.63 11.85
N LEU A 217 -7.80 -3.32 11.49
CA LEU A 217 -7.13 -4.32 12.31
C LEU A 217 -6.75 -3.73 13.68
N PHE A 218 -6.11 -2.56 13.71
CA PHE A 218 -5.72 -1.91 14.95
C PHE A 218 -6.91 -1.41 15.77
N LEU A 219 -7.97 -0.90 15.14
CA LEU A 219 -9.20 -0.55 15.85
C LEU A 219 -9.84 -1.77 16.53
N MET A 220 -9.86 -2.94 15.86
CA MET A 220 -10.31 -4.20 16.46
C MET A 220 -9.43 -4.60 17.65
N ARG A 221 -8.11 -4.46 17.52
CA ARG A 221 -7.16 -4.75 18.60
C ARG A 221 -7.40 -3.86 19.81
N TRP A 222 -7.59 -2.55 19.61
CA TRP A 222 -7.89 -1.60 20.69
C TRP A 222 -9.25 -1.83 21.37
N LYS A 223 -10.08 -2.73 20.82
CA LYS A 223 -11.31 -3.25 21.44
C LYS A 223 -11.13 -4.58 22.15
N GLY A 224 -9.93 -5.15 22.17
CA GLY A 224 -9.64 -6.49 22.70
C GLY A 224 -10.01 -7.63 21.75
N GLU A 225 -10.37 -7.35 20.49
CA GLU A 225 -10.81 -8.36 19.52
C GLU A 225 -9.63 -8.97 18.74
N HIS A 226 -8.58 -9.39 19.47
CA HIS A 226 -7.32 -9.84 18.89
C HIS A 226 -7.48 -11.01 17.92
N LYS A 227 -8.35 -11.99 18.23
CA LYS A 227 -8.59 -13.14 17.35
C LYS A 227 -9.12 -12.72 15.98
N ILE A 228 -10.07 -11.77 15.95
CA ILE A 228 -10.65 -11.26 14.71
C ILE A 228 -9.62 -10.41 13.96
N ALA A 229 -8.82 -9.62 14.69
CA ALA A 229 -7.73 -8.86 14.11
C ALA A 229 -6.71 -9.76 13.38
N TYR A 230 -6.34 -10.90 13.97
CA TYR A 230 -5.48 -11.88 13.29
C TYR A 230 -6.17 -12.54 12.09
N LEU A 231 -7.47 -12.84 12.15
CA LEU A 231 -8.20 -13.35 10.98
C LEU A 231 -8.21 -12.35 9.81
N LEU A 232 -8.17 -11.05 10.09
CA LEU A 232 -8.07 -10.01 9.07
C LEU A 232 -6.73 -10.06 8.30
N LEU A 233 -5.73 -10.80 8.79
CA LEU A 233 -4.50 -11.04 8.02
C LEU A 233 -4.76 -11.83 6.74
N ILE A 234 -5.74 -12.75 6.71
CA ILE A 234 -6.04 -13.55 5.50
C ILE A 234 -6.32 -12.64 4.29
N PRO A 235 -7.31 -11.73 4.33
CA PRO A 235 -7.55 -10.82 3.22
C PRO A 235 -6.43 -9.80 3.03
N LEU A 236 -5.63 -9.47 4.07
CA LEU A 236 -4.48 -8.60 3.90
C LEU A 236 -3.36 -9.26 3.08
N TYR A 237 -3.11 -10.56 3.28
CA TYR A 237 -2.16 -11.34 2.46
C TYR A 237 -2.57 -11.39 0.99
N THR A 238 -3.87 -11.37 0.69
CA THR A 238 -4.35 -11.36 -0.70
C THR A 238 -4.39 -9.97 -1.31
N ILE A 239 -4.46 -8.90 -0.52
CA ILE A 239 -4.38 -7.53 -1.03
C ILE A 239 -2.93 -7.13 -1.33
N HIS A 240 -2.01 -7.43 -0.41
CA HIS A 240 -0.60 -7.13 -0.58
C HIS A 240 0.25 -8.06 0.29
N LEU A 241 0.80 -9.12 -0.31
CA LEU A 241 1.54 -10.18 0.37
C LEU A 241 2.72 -9.64 1.19
N SER A 242 3.58 -8.82 0.59
CA SER A 242 4.79 -8.29 1.26
C SER A 242 4.45 -7.42 2.46
N PHE A 243 3.42 -6.59 2.36
CA PHE A 243 2.99 -5.73 3.47
C PHE A 243 2.34 -6.55 4.57
N ALA A 244 1.58 -7.59 4.22
CA ALA A 244 0.99 -8.51 5.17
C ALA A 244 2.06 -9.26 5.98
N LEU A 245 3.16 -9.68 5.35
CA LEU A 245 4.31 -10.27 6.03
C LEU A 245 4.89 -9.31 7.08
N ILE A 246 5.22 -8.08 6.68
CA ILE A 246 5.77 -7.06 7.58
C ILE A 246 4.81 -6.79 8.74
N LEU A 247 3.52 -6.62 8.45
CA LEU A 247 2.50 -6.37 9.45
C LEU A 247 2.37 -7.55 10.42
N ASN A 248 2.33 -8.79 9.93
CA ASN A 248 2.21 -9.98 10.76
C ASN A 248 3.41 -10.11 11.72
N LEU A 249 4.63 -9.96 11.21
CA LEU A 249 5.84 -9.93 12.04
C LEU A 249 5.77 -8.85 13.11
N MET A 250 5.32 -7.65 12.73
CA MET A 250 5.16 -6.55 13.66
C MET A 250 4.12 -6.86 14.73
N LEU A 251 2.95 -7.42 14.36
CA LEU A 251 1.90 -7.81 15.31
C LEU A 251 2.38 -8.86 16.32
N LEU A 252 3.11 -9.87 15.86
CA LEU A 252 3.72 -10.88 16.73
C LEU A 252 4.72 -10.24 17.69
N GLY A 253 5.58 -9.33 17.20
CA GLY A 253 6.50 -8.58 18.05
C GLY A 253 5.77 -7.72 19.10
N LEU A 254 4.75 -6.95 18.67
CA LEU A 254 3.92 -6.15 19.56
C LEU A 254 3.29 -7.01 20.66
N ASP A 255 2.68 -8.14 20.29
CA ASP A 255 2.01 -9.03 21.23
C ASP A 255 3.00 -9.78 22.11
N TYR A 256 4.21 -10.07 21.63
CA TYR A 256 5.25 -10.70 22.45
C TYR A 256 5.67 -9.81 23.61
N PHE A 257 5.80 -8.50 23.38
CA PHE A 257 6.20 -7.57 24.43
C PHE A 257 5.04 -7.11 25.32
N SER A 258 3.83 -6.99 24.77
CA SER A 258 2.69 -6.39 25.49
C SER A 258 1.55 -7.37 25.86
N ARG A 259 1.41 -8.51 25.16
CA ARG A 259 0.24 -9.40 25.26
C ARG A 259 0.58 -10.89 25.18
N GLN A 260 1.57 -11.32 25.97
CA GLN A 260 2.06 -12.70 26.01
C GLN A 260 0.99 -13.80 26.17
N PRO A 261 -0.13 -13.60 26.89
CA PRO A 261 -1.18 -14.62 26.98
C PRO A 261 -1.77 -15.05 25.63
N ILE A 262 -1.68 -14.22 24.59
CA ILE A 262 -2.14 -14.54 23.24
C ILE A 262 -1.43 -15.79 22.68
N PHE A 263 -0.14 -15.97 23.00
CA PHE A 263 0.67 -17.12 22.56
C PHE A 263 0.33 -18.42 23.28
N LYS A 264 -0.48 -18.39 24.34
CA LYS A 264 -0.98 -19.64 24.96
C LYS A 264 -2.04 -20.32 24.10
N ASN A 265 -2.61 -19.62 23.12
CA ASN A 265 -3.58 -20.18 22.20
C ASN A 265 -2.89 -20.84 21.00
N GLY A 266 -2.65 -22.15 21.09
CA GLY A 266 -1.99 -22.92 20.03
C GLY A 266 -2.65 -22.81 18.64
N ARG A 267 -3.97 -22.62 18.57
CA ARG A 267 -4.68 -22.40 17.29
C ARG A 267 -4.26 -21.10 16.61
N LEU A 268 -4.06 -20.05 17.40
CA LEU A 268 -3.65 -18.76 16.89
C LEU A 268 -2.18 -18.78 16.44
N ILE A 269 -1.31 -19.50 17.16
CA ILE A 269 0.07 -19.71 16.73
C ILE A 269 0.10 -20.52 15.43
N ALA A 270 -0.64 -21.63 15.35
CA ALA A 270 -0.72 -22.43 14.13
C ALA A 270 -1.23 -21.59 12.94
N PHE A 271 -2.26 -20.77 13.16
CA PHE A 271 -2.76 -19.84 12.14
C PHE A 271 -1.70 -18.82 11.69
N ASN A 272 -0.97 -18.21 12.62
CA ASN A 272 0.11 -17.28 12.28
C ASN A 272 1.26 -17.97 11.55
N ALA A 273 1.64 -19.18 12.00
CA ALA A 273 2.65 -19.98 11.32
C ALA A 273 2.23 -20.32 9.89
N LEU A 274 0.98 -20.73 9.67
CA LEU A 274 0.45 -21.02 8.32
C LEU A 274 0.45 -19.78 7.42
N THR A 275 -0.04 -18.64 7.91
CA THR A 275 -0.09 -17.39 7.12
C THR A 275 1.30 -16.83 6.83
N LEU A 276 2.23 -16.93 7.78
CA LEU A 276 3.63 -16.57 7.56
C LEU A 276 4.28 -17.52 6.55
N THR A 277 4.18 -18.84 6.74
CA THR A 277 4.73 -19.82 5.78
C THR A 277 4.18 -19.58 4.38
N TYR A 278 2.88 -19.34 4.25
CA TYR A 278 2.27 -18.97 2.97
C TYR A 278 2.93 -17.73 2.36
N GLY A 279 3.07 -16.64 3.12
CA GLY A 279 3.71 -15.44 2.61
C GLY A 279 5.20 -15.65 2.27
N LEU A 280 5.94 -16.37 3.10
CA LEU A 280 7.37 -16.61 2.89
C LEU A 280 7.61 -17.48 1.64
N ILE A 281 6.72 -18.43 1.34
CA ILE A 281 6.80 -19.26 0.12
C ILE A 281 6.46 -18.46 -1.15
N ASN A 282 5.49 -17.55 -1.06
CA ASN A 282 4.97 -16.82 -2.23
C ASN A 282 5.60 -15.43 -2.46
N GLU A 283 6.50 -14.98 -1.57
CA GLU A 283 7.15 -13.68 -1.68
C GLU A 283 8.23 -13.71 -2.78
N SER A 284 7.96 -13.07 -3.91
CA SER A 284 8.88 -13.01 -5.05
C SER A 284 10.07 -12.07 -4.83
N LEU A 285 10.04 -11.21 -3.81
CA LEU A 285 11.16 -10.34 -3.48
C LEU A 285 12.36 -11.04 -2.82
N TRP A 286 12.28 -12.32 -2.44
CA TRP A 286 13.37 -13.02 -1.75
C TRP A 286 14.71 -12.95 -2.48
N GLN A 287 14.67 -13.05 -3.81
CA GLN A 287 15.86 -12.94 -4.66
C GLN A 287 16.55 -11.57 -4.55
N TYR A 288 15.83 -10.52 -4.15
CA TYR A 288 16.34 -9.17 -3.91
C TYR A 288 16.69 -8.87 -2.45
N VAL A 289 16.26 -9.72 -1.50
CA VAL A 289 16.73 -9.66 -0.11
C VAL A 289 18.19 -10.08 -0.03
N SER A 290 18.51 -11.18 -0.70
CA SER A 290 19.87 -11.66 -0.90
C SER A 290 19.91 -12.57 -2.12
N SER A 291 20.97 -12.47 -2.92
CA SER A 291 21.24 -13.40 -4.03
C SER A 291 21.58 -14.83 -3.56
N SER A 292 21.74 -15.05 -2.26
CA SER A 292 22.10 -16.34 -1.68
C SER A 292 20.88 -17.10 -1.16
N LEU A 293 20.55 -18.24 -1.78
CA LEU A 293 19.54 -19.19 -1.29
C LEU A 293 19.81 -19.61 0.16
N SER A 294 21.08 -19.76 0.55
CA SER A 294 21.47 -20.13 1.91
C SER A 294 21.06 -19.09 2.94
N PHE A 295 21.12 -17.80 2.59
CA PHE A 295 20.70 -16.72 3.47
C PHE A 295 19.17 -16.68 3.62
N GLN A 296 18.43 -16.98 2.56
CA GLN A 296 16.97 -17.12 2.60
C GLN A 296 16.56 -18.30 3.50
N ILE A 297 17.20 -19.47 3.34
CA ILE A 297 16.97 -20.66 4.17
C ILE A 297 17.33 -20.38 5.63
N ALA A 298 18.46 -19.71 5.88
CA ALA A 298 18.87 -19.33 7.23
C ALA A 298 17.87 -18.37 7.88
N GLY A 299 17.43 -17.34 7.15
CA GLY A 299 16.41 -16.39 7.62
C GLY A 299 15.10 -17.08 7.97
N LEU A 300 14.61 -17.96 7.10
CA LEU A 300 13.41 -18.78 7.33
C LEU A 300 13.60 -19.69 8.55
N SER A 301 14.75 -20.35 8.68
CA SER A 301 15.05 -21.25 9.78
C SER A 301 15.15 -20.51 11.12
N CYS A 302 15.84 -19.37 11.17
CA CYS A 302 15.89 -18.50 12.33
C CYS A 302 14.49 -18.01 12.73
N PHE A 303 13.64 -17.73 11.75
CA PHE A 303 12.28 -17.31 12.00
C PHE A 303 11.39 -18.44 12.56
N VAL A 304 11.47 -19.64 11.99
CA VAL A 304 10.77 -20.82 12.51
C VAL A 304 11.25 -21.14 13.94
N LEU A 305 12.56 -21.09 14.17
CA LEU A 305 13.14 -21.21 15.52
C LEU A 305 12.59 -20.14 16.45
N PHE A 306 12.51 -18.88 16.02
CA PHE A 306 11.91 -17.81 16.81
C PHE A 306 10.46 -18.12 17.20
N LEU A 307 9.60 -18.53 16.26
CA LEU A 307 8.21 -18.92 16.56
C LEU A 307 8.12 -20.11 17.52
N LEU A 308 9.00 -21.11 17.37
CA LEU A 308 9.07 -22.26 18.27
C LEU A 308 9.53 -21.84 19.66
N LEU A 309 10.49 -20.93 19.76
CA LEU A 309 10.93 -20.34 21.03
C LEU A 309 9.81 -19.53 21.67
N LEU A 310 9.06 -18.74 20.90
CA LEU A 310 7.88 -18.00 21.37
C LEU A 310 6.80 -18.92 21.95
N TRP A 311 6.57 -20.07 21.31
CA TRP A 311 5.57 -21.05 21.76
C TRP A 311 6.04 -21.84 22.99
N ARG A 312 7.31 -22.28 22.99
CA ARG A 312 7.88 -23.19 23.99
C ARG A 312 8.23 -22.47 25.28
N PHE A 313 8.83 -21.28 25.19
CA PHE A 313 9.33 -20.55 26.34
C PHE A 313 8.35 -19.46 26.71
N ASN A 314 7.73 -19.57 27.89
CA ASN A 314 6.99 -18.44 28.46
C ASN A 314 8.01 -17.36 28.85
N PRO A 315 8.12 -16.25 28.10
CA PRO A 315 9.19 -15.28 28.30
C PRO A 315 8.91 -14.36 29.51
N ASP A 316 7.72 -14.47 30.13
CA ASP A 316 7.27 -13.67 31.26
C ASP A 316 8.33 -13.51 32.36
N PRO A 317 9.02 -14.55 32.85
CA PRO A 317 9.94 -14.40 33.98
C PRO A 317 11.18 -13.56 33.67
N VAL A 318 11.63 -13.57 32.41
CA VAL A 318 12.85 -12.87 31.98
C VAL A 318 12.51 -11.47 31.50
N LEU A 319 11.50 -11.33 30.63
CA LEU A 319 11.09 -10.02 30.11
C LEU A 319 10.51 -9.11 31.19
N ASN A 320 9.82 -9.64 32.19
CA ASN A 320 9.29 -8.83 33.30
C ASN A 320 10.39 -8.25 34.21
N LYS A 321 11.64 -8.72 34.09
CA LYS A 321 12.79 -8.12 34.76
C LYS A 321 13.27 -6.85 34.07
N ILE A 322 12.92 -6.65 32.79
CA ILE A 322 13.30 -5.45 32.03
C ILE A 322 12.34 -4.32 32.41
N PRO A 323 12.80 -3.22 33.06
CA PRO A 323 11.93 -2.16 33.56
C PRO A 323 11.05 -1.53 32.47
N PHE A 324 11.61 -1.39 31.27
CA PHE A 324 10.92 -0.86 30.11
C PHE A 324 9.72 -1.73 29.67
N ILE A 325 9.88 -3.06 29.65
CA ILE A 325 8.78 -3.98 29.30
C ILE A 325 7.68 -3.94 30.36
N LYS A 326 8.05 -3.84 31.64
CA LYS A 326 7.08 -3.67 32.73
C LYS A 326 6.29 -2.36 32.58
N LEU A 327 6.98 -1.26 32.24
CA LEU A 327 6.34 0.03 31.95
C LEU A 327 5.35 -0.09 30.79
N LEU A 328 5.74 -0.76 29.71
CA LEU A 328 4.89 -0.98 28.52
C LEU A 328 3.66 -1.83 28.80
N LYS A 329 3.79 -2.93 29.56
CA LYS A 329 2.67 -3.79 29.96
C LYS A 329 1.63 -3.02 30.79
N ASN A 330 2.06 -1.99 31.51
CA ASN A 330 1.18 -1.13 32.30
C ASN A 330 0.49 -0.04 31.45
N GLN A 331 0.94 0.22 30.21
CA GLN A 331 0.27 1.16 29.32
C GLN A 331 -0.97 0.55 28.69
N LYS A 332 -2.07 1.30 28.68
CA LYS A 332 -3.29 0.91 27.98
C LYS A 332 -3.14 1.13 26.48
N GLU A 333 -3.80 0.28 25.70
CA GLU A 333 -3.98 0.51 24.27
C GLU A 333 -4.67 1.86 24.01
N PRO A 334 -4.23 2.62 23.00
CA PRO A 334 -3.30 2.25 21.92
C PRO A 334 -1.82 2.61 22.14
N LEU A 335 -1.47 3.17 23.31
CA LEU A 335 -0.14 3.77 23.53
C LEU A 335 1.00 2.75 23.45
N SER A 336 0.80 1.56 24.00
CA SER A 336 1.79 0.48 23.96
C SER A 336 2.16 0.07 22.53
N ASP A 337 1.16 -0.06 21.64
CA ASP A 337 1.38 -0.41 20.23
C ASP A 337 2.19 0.68 19.50
N ILE A 338 1.87 1.95 19.74
CA ILE A 338 2.57 3.09 19.11
C ILE A 338 4.03 3.14 19.56
N ILE A 339 4.31 3.00 20.86
CA ILE A 339 5.68 3.04 21.38
C ILE A 339 6.49 1.88 20.82
N LEU A 340 5.96 0.65 20.89
CA LEU A 340 6.64 -0.54 20.41
C LEU A 340 6.89 -0.48 18.90
N PHE A 341 5.91 -0.02 18.11
CA PHE A 341 6.11 0.20 16.68
C PHE A 341 7.22 1.23 16.43
N SER A 342 7.19 2.36 17.13
CA SER A 342 8.19 3.42 16.94
C SER A 342 9.61 2.93 17.22
N ILE A 343 9.78 2.09 18.25
CA ILE A 343 11.06 1.46 18.58
C ILE A 343 11.47 0.46 17.51
N ALA A 344 10.56 -0.45 17.12
CA ALA A 344 10.85 -1.46 16.12
C ALA A 344 11.21 -0.83 14.76
N TRP A 345 10.43 0.17 14.33
CA TRP A 345 10.68 0.93 13.12
C TRP A 345 12.02 1.66 13.16
N SER A 346 12.35 2.34 14.28
CA SER A 346 13.64 3.02 14.44
C SER A 346 14.81 2.04 14.42
N ALA A 347 14.67 0.88 15.08
CA ALA A 347 15.69 -0.15 15.07
C ALA A 347 15.92 -0.72 13.67
N ILE A 348 14.85 -1.03 12.93
CA ILE A 348 14.93 -1.50 11.54
C ILE A 348 15.57 -0.44 10.67
N LEU A 349 15.21 0.83 10.82
CA LEU A 349 15.81 1.93 10.07
C LEU A 349 17.31 2.00 10.28
N VAL A 350 17.77 1.95 11.54
CA VAL A 350 19.20 1.96 11.87
C VAL A 350 19.91 0.75 11.27
N ILE A 351 19.34 -0.46 11.40
CA ILE A 351 19.91 -1.68 10.82
C ILE A 351 20.02 -1.56 9.29
N VAL A 352 18.97 -1.08 8.63
CA VAL A 352 18.95 -0.91 7.17
C VAL A 352 19.98 0.12 6.71
N ILE A 353 20.14 1.23 7.43
CA ILE A 353 21.18 2.22 7.14
C ILE A 353 22.57 1.58 7.27
N PHE A 354 22.88 0.93 8.40
CA PHE A 354 24.17 0.26 8.57
C PHE A 354 24.42 -0.80 7.50
N TYR A 355 23.41 -1.61 7.20
CA TYR A 355 23.51 -2.65 6.21
C TYR A 355 23.82 -2.09 4.81
N LEU A 356 23.12 -1.02 4.39
CA LEU A 356 23.35 -0.36 3.10
C LEU A 356 24.68 0.40 3.02
N GLN A 357 25.19 0.92 4.15
CA GLN A 357 26.48 1.62 4.21
C GLN A 357 27.68 0.67 4.26
N LEU A 358 27.53 -0.50 4.90
CA LEU A 358 28.62 -1.44 5.13
C LEU A 358 28.75 -2.51 4.05
N THR A 359 27.73 -2.68 3.21
CA THR A 359 27.74 -3.70 2.14
C THR A 359 27.85 -3.03 0.77
N ASN A 360 28.68 -3.61 -0.10
CA ASN A 360 28.68 -3.29 -1.54
C ASN A 360 27.49 -3.99 -2.21
N MET A 361 26.29 -3.65 -1.75
CA MET A 361 25.05 -4.23 -2.24
C MET A 361 24.80 -3.80 -3.68
N ASP A 362 24.24 -4.72 -4.46
CA ASP A 362 23.75 -4.42 -5.80
C ASP A 362 22.71 -3.28 -5.78
N GLN A 363 22.77 -2.39 -6.76
CA GLN A 363 21.93 -1.19 -6.79
C GLN A 363 20.44 -1.56 -6.85
N MET A 364 20.07 -2.66 -7.49
CA MET A 364 18.67 -3.09 -7.60
C MET A 364 18.15 -3.53 -6.23
N GLN A 365 18.93 -4.32 -5.48
CA GLN A 365 18.58 -4.74 -4.12
C GLN A 365 18.39 -3.54 -3.19
N ALA A 366 19.32 -2.58 -3.25
CA ALA A 366 19.24 -1.38 -2.43
C ALA A 366 18.03 -0.51 -2.80
N LYS A 367 17.80 -0.24 -4.10
CA LYS A 367 16.77 0.67 -4.62
C LYS A 367 15.35 0.11 -4.51
N TYR A 368 15.15 -1.17 -4.81
CA TYR A 368 13.81 -1.76 -4.93
C TYR A 368 13.31 -2.43 -3.64
N PHE A 369 14.21 -2.85 -2.74
CA PHE A 369 13.85 -3.49 -1.48
C PHE A 369 14.21 -2.65 -0.26
N TRP A 370 15.50 -2.56 0.07
CA TRP A 370 15.95 -2.07 1.37
C TRP A 370 15.66 -0.59 1.62
N ALA A 371 15.89 0.28 0.63
CA ALA A 371 15.64 1.72 0.76
C ALA A 371 14.14 2.07 0.91
N GLN A 372 13.25 1.17 0.51
CA GLN A 372 11.80 1.40 0.56
C GLN A 372 11.14 0.78 1.79
N LEU A 373 11.79 -0.18 2.46
CA LEU A 373 11.19 -0.98 3.53
C LEU A 373 10.60 -0.11 4.66
N ASN A 374 11.37 0.87 5.14
CA ASN A 374 10.94 1.75 6.23
C ASN A 374 9.83 2.72 5.80
N GLY A 375 9.89 3.25 4.58
CA GLY A 375 8.84 4.10 4.02
C GLY A 375 7.54 3.35 3.82
N ARG A 376 7.62 2.11 3.32
CA ARG A 376 6.49 1.17 3.20
C ARG A 376 5.87 0.89 4.57
N ALA A 377 6.66 0.48 5.57
CA ALA A 377 6.16 0.25 6.92
C ALA A 377 5.48 1.51 7.50
N LEU A 378 6.14 2.67 7.40
CA LEU A 378 5.61 3.91 7.93
C LEU A 378 4.27 4.29 7.28
N SER A 379 4.11 4.07 5.97
CA SER A 379 2.89 4.44 5.24
C SER A 379 1.62 3.82 5.81
N PHE A 380 1.60 2.51 6.06
CA PHE A 380 0.41 1.83 6.56
C PHE A 380 0.22 1.94 8.08
N PHE A 381 1.27 2.33 8.82
CA PHE A 381 1.19 2.61 10.25
C PHE A 381 0.89 4.08 10.58
N GLN A 382 1.14 5.03 9.68
CA GLN A 382 0.92 6.45 9.92
C GLN A 382 -0.54 6.75 10.33
N PRO A 383 -1.59 6.23 9.66
CA PRO A 383 -2.97 6.41 10.12
C PRO A 383 -3.23 5.83 11.51
N VAL A 384 -2.64 4.66 11.81
CA VAL A 384 -2.76 3.99 13.12
C VAL A 384 -2.16 4.87 14.22
N ILE A 385 -0.97 5.43 14.00
CA ILE A 385 -0.30 6.31 14.96
C ILE A 385 -1.12 7.57 15.20
N ILE A 386 -1.49 8.29 14.13
CA ILE A 386 -2.22 9.55 14.22
C ILE A 386 -3.56 9.35 14.96
N ILE A 387 -4.36 8.37 14.53
CA ILE A 387 -5.67 8.10 15.13
C ILE A 387 -5.52 7.59 16.57
N GLY A 388 -4.51 6.77 16.85
CA GLY A 388 -4.25 6.26 18.19
C GLY A 388 -3.86 7.36 19.18
N LEU A 389 -3.00 8.30 18.77
CA LEU A 389 -2.63 9.48 19.58
C LEU A 389 -3.85 10.38 19.86
N ILE A 390 -4.70 10.59 18.85
CA ILE A 390 -5.96 11.34 19.01
C ILE A 390 -6.89 10.61 19.98
N TYR A 391 -7.02 9.29 19.86
CA TYR A 391 -7.88 8.48 20.74
C TYR A 391 -7.41 8.52 22.21
N ILE A 392 -6.09 8.45 22.46
CA ILE A 392 -5.52 8.65 23.80
C ILE A 392 -5.85 10.05 24.33
N SER A 393 -5.62 11.07 23.49
CA SER A 393 -5.84 12.46 23.87
C SER A 393 -7.30 12.73 24.23
N LEU A 394 -8.24 12.21 23.44
CA LEU A 394 -9.68 12.40 23.64
C LEU A 394 -10.22 11.70 24.88
N LYS A 395 -9.60 10.60 25.35
CA LYS A 395 -9.99 9.96 26.62
C LYS A 395 -9.83 10.88 27.82
N ASN A 396 -8.89 11.81 27.77
CA ASN A 396 -8.57 12.72 28.89
C ASN A 396 -9.28 14.08 28.80
N VAL A 397 -9.91 14.40 27.66
CA VAL A 397 -10.56 15.70 27.45
C VAL A 397 -11.98 15.68 27.98
N LYS A 398 -12.20 16.33 29.14
CA LYS A 398 -13.54 16.51 29.74
C LYS A 398 -14.41 17.56 29.02
N LYS A 399 -13.80 18.43 28.19
CA LYS A 399 -14.48 19.60 27.58
C LYS A 399 -14.90 19.34 26.13
N THR A 400 -16.13 18.88 25.93
CA THR A 400 -16.71 18.58 24.61
C THR A 400 -16.65 19.78 23.64
N LYS A 401 -16.92 21.02 24.10
CA LYS A 401 -16.92 22.21 23.23
C LYS A 401 -15.59 22.45 22.49
N LYS A 402 -14.44 22.20 23.15
CA LYS A 402 -13.12 22.39 22.52
C LYS A 402 -12.87 21.38 21.41
N VAL A 403 -13.27 20.12 21.63
CA VAL A 403 -13.14 19.06 20.63
C VAL A 403 -13.99 19.39 19.41
N VAL A 404 -15.23 19.83 19.62
CA VAL A 404 -16.15 20.22 18.55
C VAL A 404 -15.59 21.37 17.72
N MET A 405 -15.11 22.43 18.37
CA MET A 405 -14.50 23.58 17.68
C MET A 405 -13.26 23.17 16.89
N GLY A 406 -12.41 22.29 17.46
CA GLY A 406 -11.25 21.74 16.76
C GLY A 406 -11.64 20.91 15.55
N THR A 407 -12.66 20.04 15.65
CA THR A 407 -13.19 19.27 14.52
C THR A 407 -13.75 20.18 13.43
N LEU A 408 -14.51 21.20 13.79
CA LEU A 408 -15.06 22.17 12.82
C LEU A 408 -13.94 22.94 12.11
N LEU A 409 -12.90 23.37 12.84
CA LEU A 409 -11.74 24.01 12.24
C LEU A 409 -11.01 23.08 11.27
N LEU A 410 -10.82 21.81 11.63
CA LEU A 410 -10.21 20.81 10.74
C LEU A 410 -11.05 20.57 9.49
N LEU A 411 -12.38 20.50 9.62
CA LEU A 411 -13.29 20.37 8.48
C LEU A 411 -13.25 21.62 7.58
N LEU A 412 -13.13 22.82 8.16
CA LEU A 412 -12.96 24.05 7.40
C LEU A 412 -11.63 24.04 6.63
N LEU A 413 -10.53 23.70 7.30
CA LEU A 413 -9.21 23.56 6.67
C LEU A 413 -9.24 22.51 5.54
N TRP A 414 -9.93 21.38 5.77
CA TRP A 414 -10.14 20.38 4.74
C TRP A 414 -10.94 20.92 3.56
N GLY A 415 -12.04 21.64 3.79
CA GLY A 415 -12.84 22.26 2.73
C GLY A 415 -12.02 23.24 1.87
N VAL A 416 -11.15 24.03 2.49
CA VAL A 416 -10.22 24.93 1.79
C VAL A 416 -9.19 24.14 0.97
N ALA A 417 -8.53 23.15 1.58
CA ALA A 417 -7.52 22.32 0.92
C ALA A 417 -8.09 21.50 -0.24
N PHE A 418 -9.30 20.97 -0.08
CA PHE A 418 -10.08 20.26 -1.10
C PHE A 418 -10.37 21.16 -2.30
N ASN A 419 -10.93 22.35 -2.07
CA ASN A 419 -11.24 23.31 -3.12
C ASN A 419 -9.97 23.71 -3.89
N PHE A 420 -8.89 24.03 -3.18
CA PHE A 420 -7.61 24.38 -3.82
C PHE A 420 -7.04 23.23 -4.65
N SER A 421 -7.11 22.00 -4.13
CA SER A 421 -6.56 20.80 -4.76
C SER A 421 -7.30 20.39 -6.04
N LEU A 422 -8.58 20.74 -6.16
CA LEU A 422 -9.42 20.46 -7.34
C LEU A 422 -9.47 21.62 -8.34
N ASN A 423 -9.01 22.81 -7.97
CA ASN A 423 -9.16 23.99 -8.80
C ASN A 423 -8.46 23.79 -10.17
N LYS A 424 -9.24 23.85 -11.25
CA LYS A 424 -8.81 23.68 -12.65
C LYS A 424 -8.21 22.31 -13.00
N LYS A 425 -8.46 21.26 -12.20
CA LYS A 425 -8.06 19.89 -12.55
C LYS A 425 -9.22 19.18 -13.24
N PRO A 426 -8.97 18.41 -14.32
CA PRO A 426 -9.99 17.54 -14.90
C PRO A 426 -10.42 16.50 -13.86
N LEU A 427 -11.64 15.96 -14.03
CA LEU A 427 -12.07 14.83 -13.21
C LEU A 427 -11.13 13.65 -13.44
N PRO A 428 -10.92 12.77 -12.45
CA PRO A 428 -9.97 11.65 -12.55
C PRO A 428 -10.22 10.78 -13.78
N PHE A 429 -11.50 10.55 -14.10
CA PHE A 429 -11.93 9.71 -15.22
C PHE A 429 -11.71 10.37 -16.59
N ASP A 430 -11.93 11.68 -16.68
CA ASP A 430 -11.64 12.43 -17.89
C ASP A 430 -10.14 12.38 -18.17
N LYS A 431 -9.31 12.55 -17.13
CA LYS A 431 -7.86 12.50 -17.28
C LYS A 431 -7.34 11.12 -17.68
N MET A 432 -7.83 10.07 -17.05
CA MET A 432 -7.54 8.69 -17.45
C MET A 432 -7.90 8.45 -18.92
N THR A 433 -9.07 8.94 -19.36
CA THR A 433 -9.52 8.81 -20.74
C THR A 433 -8.60 9.54 -21.72
N GLU A 434 -8.20 10.77 -21.40
CA GLU A 434 -7.22 11.52 -22.19
C GLU A 434 -5.88 10.78 -22.30
N ASP A 435 -5.38 10.26 -21.18
CA ASP A 435 -4.10 9.55 -21.14
C ASP A 435 -4.18 8.27 -21.99
N ILE A 436 -5.24 7.46 -21.88
CA ILE A 436 -5.42 6.26 -22.71
C ILE A 436 -5.52 6.61 -24.21
N LYS A 437 -6.26 7.66 -24.57
CA LYS A 437 -6.38 8.08 -25.98
C LYS A 437 -5.04 8.56 -26.54
N LEU A 438 -4.25 9.26 -25.74
CA LEU A 438 -2.91 9.71 -26.13
C LEU A 438 -1.98 8.51 -26.38
N ILE A 439 -2.03 7.51 -25.50
CA ILE A 439 -1.28 6.26 -25.63
C ILE A 439 -1.66 5.55 -26.93
N ASP A 440 -2.96 5.37 -27.16
CA ASP A 440 -3.51 4.69 -28.34
C ASP A 440 -3.12 5.37 -29.66
N ALA A 441 -3.19 6.71 -29.70
CA ALA A 441 -2.78 7.51 -30.85
C ALA A 441 -1.28 7.34 -31.18
N ASN A 442 -0.43 7.32 -30.15
CA ASN A 442 1.02 7.16 -30.32
C ASN A 442 1.40 5.74 -30.78
N LEU A 443 0.73 4.72 -30.24
CA LEU A 443 0.94 3.33 -30.63
C LEU A 443 0.49 3.07 -32.06
N SER A 444 -0.66 3.62 -32.45
CA SER A 444 -1.16 3.51 -33.83
C SER A 444 -0.22 4.17 -34.84
N ALA A 445 0.47 5.25 -34.45
CA ALA A 445 1.44 5.94 -35.30
C ALA A 445 2.81 5.23 -35.43
N GLY A 446 3.25 4.48 -34.40
CA GLY A 446 4.58 3.85 -34.35
C GLY A 446 4.63 2.33 -34.52
N ALA A 447 3.61 1.58 -34.06
CA ALA A 447 3.67 0.12 -33.95
C ALA A 447 3.22 -0.62 -35.23
N GLN A 448 2.36 -0.03 -36.06
CA GLN A 448 1.89 -0.66 -37.30
C GLN A 448 2.99 -0.87 -38.35
N ALA A 449 4.14 -0.21 -38.23
CA ALA A 449 5.23 -0.33 -39.20
C ALA A 449 6.25 -1.44 -38.89
N GLU A 450 6.36 -1.91 -37.64
CA GLU A 450 7.50 -2.75 -37.21
C GLU A 450 7.13 -4.06 -36.47
N LEU A 451 5.96 -4.14 -35.83
CA LEU A 451 5.54 -5.35 -35.10
C LEU A 451 4.52 -6.09 -35.96
N ASN A 452 4.77 -7.37 -36.21
CA ASN A 452 3.92 -8.25 -37.00
C ASN A 452 2.70 -8.67 -36.15
N ILE A 453 1.87 -7.67 -35.80
CA ILE A 453 0.78 -7.75 -34.83
C ILE A 453 -0.21 -8.85 -35.26
N ARG A 454 -0.43 -9.84 -34.40
CA ARG A 454 -1.34 -10.97 -34.63
C ARG A 454 -2.64 -10.75 -33.86
N ASP A 455 -3.78 -10.94 -34.51
CA ASP A 455 -5.14 -10.78 -33.94
C ASP A 455 -5.55 -11.86 -32.91
N ARG A 456 -4.64 -12.32 -32.05
CA ARG A 456 -4.89 -13.50 -31.19
C ARG A 456 -5.14 -13.22 -29.71
N PHE A 457 -5.28 -11.97 -29.28
CA PHE A 457 -5.48 -11.68 -27.86
C PHE A 457 -6.64 -10.74 -27.55
N ILE A 458 -7.26 -10.94 -26.38
CA ILE A 458 -8.34 -10.10 -25.80
C ILE A 458 -7.81 -8.72 -25.34
N LEU A 459 -6.50 -8.49 -25.52
CA LEU A 459 -5.82 -7.21 -25.32
C LEU A 459 -5.29 -6.76 -26.69
N SER A 460 -5.41 -5.47 -27.01
CA SER A 460 -4.62 -4.91 -28.12
C SER A 460 -3.15 -5.19 -27.84
N GLU A 461 -2.50 -5.96 -28.72
CA GLU A 461 -1.08 -6.32 -28.62
C GLU A 461 -0.21 -5.05 -28.45
N GLN A 462 -0.62 -3.94 -29.04
CA GLN A 462 0.05 -2.64 -28.91
C GLN A 462 -0.02 -2.09 -27.49
N LEU A 463 -1.16 -2.22 -26.80
CA LEU A 463 -1.27 -1.80 -25.41
C LEU A 463 -0.69 -2.83 -24.44
N VAL A 464 -0.65 -4.11 -24.80
CA VAL A 464 0.16 -5.08 -24.07
C VAL A 464 1.60 -4.62 -24.14
N TYR A 465 2.15 -4.38 -25.32
CA TYR A 465 3.48 -3.83 -25.49
C TYR A 465 3.68 -2.47 -24.81
N TYR A 466 2.70 -1.58 -24.81
CA TYR A 466 2.80 -0.32 -24.06
C TYR A 466 2.77 -0.53 -22.55
N ALA A 467 1.86 -1.36 -22.04
CA ALA A 467 1.81 -1.70 -20.62
C ALA A 467 3.13 -2.36 -20.21
N LEU A 468 3.59 -3.35 -20.97
CA LEU A 468 4.86 -4.04 -20.80
C LEU A 468 6.08 -3.11 -21.00
N GLY A 469 5.98 -2.06 -21.82
CA GLY A 469 7.01 -1.04 -22.01
C GLY A 469 7.03 0.01 -20.88
N GLN A 470 5.86 0.44 -20.40
CA GLN A 470 5.73 1.26 -19.21
C GLN A 470 6.29 0.55 -17.97
N MET A 471 6.09 -0.76 -17.90
CA MET A 471 6.70 -1.64 -16.90
C MET A 471 8.23 -1.55 -16.85
N MET A 472 8.88 -1.04 -17.89
CA MET A 472 10.33 -0.86 -17.97
C MET A 472 10.80 0.56 -17.55
N THR A 473 9.94 1.58 -17.44
CA THR A 473 10.37 2.99 -17.19
C THR A 473 10.08 3.52 -15.79
N LEU A 474 11.00 4.29 -15.21
CA LEU A 474 10.74 5.07 -13.97
C LEU A 474 9.96 6.37 -14.20
N ASP A 475 9.69 6.73 -15.46
CA ASP A 475 9.04 7.99 -15.81
C ASP A 475 7.57 7.74 -16.21
N SER A 476 6.66 8.07 -15.30
CA SER A 476 5.21 7.96 -15.48
C SER A 476 4.64 8.81 -16.64
N ASN A 477 5.45 9.66 -17.28
CA ASN A 477 5.03 10.54 -18.37
C ASN A 477 5.67 10.20 -19.73
N ARG A 478 6.42 9.09 -19.84
CA ARG A 478 7.13 8.76 -21.08
C ARG A 478 6.26 8.05 -22.10
N MET A 479 6.43 8.43 -23.37
CA MET A 479 5.67 7.96 -24.53
C MET A 479 6.59 7.33 -25.60
N ASP A 480 7.80 6.93 -25.19
CA ASP A 480 8.85 6.43 -26.07
C ASP A 480 8.52 4.99 -26.53
N THR A 481 9.03 4.58 -27.70
CA THR A 481 8.86 3.19 -28.18
C THR A 481 9.50 2.19 -27.22
N ILE A 482 9.11 0.91 -27.25
CA ILE A 482 9.77 -0.14 -26.44
C ILE A 482 11.28 -0.13 -26.64
N LYS A 483 11.77 0.08 -27.86
CA LYS A 483 13.21 0.14 -28.18
C LYS A 483 13.90 1.35 -27.56
N GLU A 484 13.29 2.53 -27.64
CA GLU A 484 13.84 3.75 -27.01
C GLU A 484 13.83 3.63 -25.50
N THR A 485 12.72 3.12 -24.95
CA THR A 485 12.56 2.80 -23.53
C THR A 485 13.61 1.78 -23.06
N ALA A 486 13.83 0.73 -23.85
CA ALA A 486 14.79 -0.33 -23.59
C ALA A 486 16.24 0.18 -23.60
N ARG A 487 16.57 1.15 -24.46
CA ARG A 487 17.94 1.66 -24.64
C ARG A 487 18.36 2.76 -23.67
N MET A 488 17.47 3.18 -22.77
CA MET A 488 17.76 4.26 -21.83
C MET A 488 18.41 3.73 -20.53
N PRO A 489 19.43 4.44 -20.01
CA PRO A 489 20.19 4.05 -18.82
C PRO A 489 19.38 4.11 -17.53
#